data_AF-A0AAD8GN93-F1
#
_entry.id   AF-A0AAD8GN93-F1
#
_cell.length_a   1.000
_cell.length_b   1.000
_cell.length_c   1.000
_cell.angle_alpha   90.00
_cell.angle_beta   90.00
_cell.angle_gamma   90.00
#
_symmetry.space_group_name_H-M   'P 1'
#
loop_
_entity.id
_entity.type
_entity.pdbx_description
1 polymer ?
#
loop_
_entity_poly.entity_id
_entity_poly.type
_entity_poly.pdbx_seq_one_letter_code
_entity_poly.pdbx_strand_id
1 'polypeptide(L)'
;MVDAGIKYIPSNTFAYYDQVLDTTAMLGAVPTRYNWNGGEIGFDTYFSIARGNASVPAMEMTKWFDTNYHYIVPELGPGVTFSYASHKAVTEYKEAKAGGSSVQLYKSVHSQAGI
;
A
#
# COMPACT_ATOMS: atom_id res chain seq x y z
N MET A 1 13.51 12.88 11.76
CA MET A 1 14.54 12.12 10.99
C MET A 1 15.61 13.05 10.44
N VAL A 2 15.25 14.17 9.82
CA VAL A 2 16.20 15.20 9.34
C VAL A 2 17.08 15.73 10.48
N ASP A 3 16.47 16.21 11.57
CA ASP A 3 17.22 16.77 12.72
C ASP A 3 18.09 15.74 13.44
N ALA A 4 17.82 14.45 13.24
CA ALA A 4 18.61 13.34 13.77
C ALA A 4 19.80 12.97 12.86
N GLY A 5 20.02 13.68 11.75
CA GLY A 5 21.14 13.44 10.83
C GLY A 5 21.01 12.19 9.95
N ILE A 6 19.79 11.62 9.81
CA ILE A 6 19.57 10.42 9.00
C ILE A 6 19.73 10.75 7.52
N LYS A 7 20.69 10.09 6.85
CA LYS A 7 21.02 10.32 5.44
C LYS A 7 19.98 9.76 4.46
N TYR A 8 19.37 8.62 4.80
CA TYR A 8 18.45 7.90 3.94
C TYR A 8 17.08 7.82 4.62
N ILE A 9 16.25 8.82 4.38
CA ILE A 9 14.91 8.91 4.96
C ILE A 9 13.92 8.22 4.02
N PRO A 10 13.19 7.19 4.47
CA PRO A 10 12.23 6.52 3.61
C PRO A 10 10.96 7.37 3.43
N SER A 11 10.42 7.39 2.22
CA SER A 11 9.06 7.86 1.90
C SER A 11 8.20 6.67 1.47
N ASN A 12 6.86 6.78 1.49
CA ASN A 12 5.94 5.66 1.23
C ASN A 12 5.93 4.57 2.33
N THR A 13 6.40 4.89 3.53
CA THR A 13 6.27 4.03 4.72
C THR A 13 5.03 4.35 5.55
N PHE A 14 4.46 5.54 5.39
CA PHE A 14 3.15 5.85 5.96
C PHE A 14 2.10 4.98 5.25
N ALA A 15 1.14 4.44 5.98
CA ALA A 15 0.00 3.74 5.41
C ALA A 15 -1.23 4.09 6.26
N TYR A 16 -2.38 4.31 5.61
CA TYR A 16 -3.63 4.53 6.34
C TYR A 16 -4.15 3.25 6.99
N TYR A 17 -3.78 2.09 6.46
CA TYR A 17 -4.14 0.80 7.02
C TYR A 17 -2.99 -0.21 6.95
N ASP A 18 -2.51 -0.51 5.75
CA ASP A 18 -1.49 -1.53 5.53
C ASP A 18 -0.66 -1.25 4.26
N GLN A 19 0.65 -1.48 4.33
CA GLN A 19 1.56 -1.29 3.21
C GLN A 19 1.32 -2.27 2.04
N VAL A 20 0.82 -3.47 2.32
CA VAL A 20 0.49 -4.43 1.25
C VAL A 20 -0.80 -4.00 0.56
N LEU A 21 -1.79 -3.51 1.30
CA LEU A 21 -2.96 -2.85 0.74
C LEU A 21 -2.59 -1.62 -0.10
N ASP A 22 -1.64 -0.79 0.33
CA ASP A 22 -1.14 0.34 -0.48
C ASP A 22 -0.59 -0.13 -1.83
N THR A 23 0.11 -1.27 -1.84
CA THR A 23 0.65 -1.87 -3.07
C THR A 23 -0.45 -2.47 -3.95
N THR A 24 -1.44 -3.13 -3.34
CA THR A 24 -2.66 -3.62 -4.01
C THR A 24 -3.40 -2.46 -4.70
N ALA A 25 -3.54 -1.33 -4.01
CA ALA A 25 -4.15 -0.13 -4.57
C ALA A 25 -3.30 0.48 -5.70
N MET A 26 -1.98 0.58 -5.52
CA MET A 26 -1.07 1.06 -6.57
C MET A 26 -1.22 0.28 -7.88
N LEU A 27 -1.40 -1.05 -7.79
CA LEU A 27 -1.52 -1.96 -8.92
C LEU A 27 -2.96 -2.10 -9.45
N GLY A 28 -3.95 -1.46 -8.82
CA GLY A 28 -5.35 -1.62 -9.20
C GLY A 28 -5.87 -3.05 -9.03
N ALA A 29 -5.29 -3.82 -8.11
CA ALA A 29 -5.64 -5.22 -7.88
C ALA A 29 -6.87 -5.34 -6.95
N VAL A 30 -7.97 -4.66 -7.31
CA VAL A 30 -9.19 -4.59 -6.52
C VAL A 30 -10.14 -5.73 -6.91
N PRO A 31 -10.61 -6.56 -5.96
CA PRO A 31 -11.61 -7.58 -6.25
C PRO A 31 -12.92 -6.98 -6.78
N THR A 32 -13.53 -7.64 -7.76
CA THR A 32 -14.74 -7.16 -8.45
C THR A 32 -15.91 -6.85 -7.52
N ARG A 33 -16.00 -7.55 -6.38
CA ARG A 33 -17.05 -7.32 -5.37
C ARG A 33 -17.05 -5.91 -4.76
N TYR A 34 -15.96 -5.16 -4.88
CA TYR A 34 -15.88 -3.77 -4.44
C TYR A 34 -16.38 -2.76 -5.50
N ASN A 35 -16.80 -3.23 -6.68
CA ASN A 35 -17.38 -2.43 -7.77
C ASN A 35 -16.52 -1.21 -8.18
N TRP A 36 -15.19 -1.35 -8.10
CA TRP A 36 -14.27 -0.34 -8.60
C TRP A 36 -14.11 -0.47 -10.11
N ASN A 37 -14.34 0.62 -10.84
CA ASN A 37 -14.41 0.64 -12.31
C ASN A 37 -13.16 1.25 -12.96
N GLY A 38 -12.02 1.26 -12.26
CA GLY A 38 -10.77 1.87 -12.73
C GLY A 38 -10.57 3.33 -12.25
N GLY A 39 -9.42 3.91 -12.58
CA GLY A 39 -9.03 5.27 -12.20
C GLY A 39 -8.22 5.35 -10.90
N GLU A 40 -8.12 6.53 -10.30
CA GLU A 40 -7.43 6.67 -9.00
C GLU A 40 -8.29 6.08 -7.88
N ILE A 41 -7.69 5.22 -7.04
CA ILE A 41 -8.34 4.64 -5.87
C ILE A 41 -8.37 5.69 -4.76
N GLY A 42 -9.59 6.12 -4.41
CA GLY A 42 -9.87 6.96 -3.25
C GLY A 42 -10.11 6.16 -1.96
N PHE A 43 -10.33 6.89 -0.86
CA PHE A 43 -10.51 6.29 0.47
C PHE A 43 -11.70 5.35 0.59
N ASP A 44 -12.80 5.58 -0.15
CA ASP A 44 -13.98 4.71 -0.09
C ASP A 44 -13.65 3.29 -0.53
N THR A 45 -12.98 3.13 -1.67
CA THR A 45 -12.55 1.82 -2.16
C THR A 45 -11.46 1.23 -1.26
N TYR A 46 -10.46 2.05 -0.89
CA TYR A 46 -9.36 1.62 -0.03
C TYR A 46 -9.83 1.06 1.32
N PHE A 47 -10.67 1.79 2.05
CA PHE A 47 -11.20 1.32 3.33
C PHE A 47 -12.26 0.24 3.17
N SER A 48 -13.01 0.22 2.07
CA SER A 48 -13.91 -0.90 1.80
C SER A 48 -13.13 -2.21 1.65
N ILE A 49 -11.95 -2.19 1.04
CA ILE A 49 -11.07 -3.36 1.00
C ILE A 49 -10.59 -3.72 2.41
N ALA A 50 -10.08 -2.73 3.14
CA ALA A 50 -9.44 -2.94 4.44
C ALA A 50 -10.38 -3.49 5.52
N ARG A 51 -11.62 -3.02 5.57
CA ARG A 51 -12.56 -3.29 6.67
C ARG A 51 -13.99 -3.60 6.24
N GLY A 52 -14.22 -3.75 4.94
CA GLY A 52 -15.55 -3.98 4.41
C GLY A 52 -16.45 -2.75 4.48
N ASN A 53 -17.70 -2.96 4.10
CA ASN A 53 -18.80 -2.00 4.23
C ASN A 53 -20.10 -2.75 4.58
N ALA A 54 -21.25 -2.06 4.51
CA ALA A 54 -22.54 -2.66 4.87
C ALA A 54 -22.98 -3.85 3.99
N SER A 55 -22.39 -4.03 2.81
CA SER A 55 -22.80 -5.02 1.80
C SER A 55 -21.67 -5.94 1.33
N VAL A 56 -20.40 -5.56 1.56
CA VAL A 56 -19.24 -6.29 1.06
C VAL A 56 -18.25 -6.54 2.21
N PRO A 57 -17.79 -7.78 2.42
CA PRO A 57 -16.81 -8.08 3.47
C PRO A 57 -15.44 -7.46 3.15
N ALA A 58 -14.62 -7.31 4.19
CA ALA A 58 -13.20 -6.95 4.04
C ALA A 58 -12.42 -8.06 3.30
N MET A 59 -11.23 -7.74 2.82
CA MET A 59 -10.23 -8.73 2.44
C MET A 59 -9.64 -9.41 3.69
N GLU A 60 -9.08 -10.60 3.51
CA GLU A 60 -8.47 -11.35 4.62
C GLU A 60 -7.22 -10.64 5.14
N MET A 61 -6.98 -10.80 6.44
CA MET A 61 -5.78 -10.31 7.12
C MET A 61 -5.02 -11.49 7.73
N THR A 62 -3.73 -11.60 7.42
CA THR A 62 -2.87 -12.62 7.99
C THR A 62 -1.61 -12.03 8.61
N LYS A 63 -0.88 -12.83 9.41
CA LYS A 63 0.35 -12.38 10.05
C LYS A 63 1.42 -12.04 9.02
N TRP A 64 2.06 -10.89 9.22
CA TRP A 64 3.27 -10.52 8.50
C TRP A 64 4.47 -11.23 9.10
N PHE A 65 4.89 -12.31 8.44
CA PHE A 65 5.96 -13.19 8.92
C PHE A 65 5.72 -13.65 10.37
N ASP A 66 6.78 -13.66 11.19
CA ASP A 66 6.77 -14.03 12.60
C ASP A 66 6.44 -12.85 13.53
N THR A 67 6.09 -11.69 12.97
CA THR A 67 5.72 -10.51 13.76
C THR A 67 4.29 -10.61 14.30
N ASN A 68 3.87 -9.61 15.09
CA ASN A 68 2.47 -9.41 15.47
C ASN A 68 1.74 -8.41 14.56
N TYR A 69 2.39 -7.92 13.51
CA TYR A 69 1.74 -7.11 12.49
C TYR A 69 0.89 -8.01 11.58
N HIS A 70 -0.27 -7.52 11.15
CA HIS A 70 -1.14 -8.22 10.21
C HIS A 70 -1.32 -7.35 8.96
N TYR A 71 -1.26 -7.98 7.79
CA TYR A 71 -1.39 -7.31 6.50
C TYR A 71 -2.59 -7.83 5.73
N ILE A 72 -3.09 -7.05 4.78
CA ILE A 72 -4.21 -7.43 3.91
C ILE A 72 -3.67 -8.30 2.78
N VAL A 73 -4.13 -9.56 2.70
CA VAL A 73 -3.65 -10.51 1.70
C VAL A 73 -4.22 -10.17 0.31
N PRO A 74 -3.39 -9.89 -0.71
CA PRO A 74 -3.88 -9.63 -2.06
C PRO A 74 -4.58 -10.84 -2.67
N GLU A 75 -5.76 -10.65 -3.23
CA GLU A 75 -6.52 -11.67 -3.94
C GLU A 75 -6.21 -11.62 -5.44
N LEU A 76 -5.18 -12.35 -5.86
CA LEU A 76 -4.71 -12.36 -7.24
C LEU A 76 -5.27 -13.56 -8.02
N GLY A 77 -5.56 -13.34 -9.30
CA GLY A 77 -5.98 -14.40 -10.20
C GLY A 77 -6.05 -13.93 -11.66
N PRO A 78 -6.33 -14.82 -12.62
CA PRO A 78 -6.32 -14.50 -14.05
C PRO A 78 -7.32 -13.40 -14.47
N GLY A 79 -8.34 -13.14 -13.66
CA GLY A 79 -9.34 -12.09 -13.90
C GLY A 79 -8.94 -10.70 -13.42
N VAL A 80 -7.81 -10.54 -12.73
CA VAL A 80 -7.33 -9.23 -12.27
C VAL A 80 -6.75 -8.45 -13.45
N THR A 81 -7.26 -7.23 -13.65
CA THR A 81 -6.69 -6.29 -14.62
C THR A 81 -5.87 -5.25 -13.87
N PHE A 82 -4.55 -5.35 -13.96
CA PHE A 82 -3.66 -4.37 -13.32
C PHE A 82 -3.71 -3.03 -14.03
N SER A 83 -3.63 -1.95 -13.26
CA SER A 83 -3.47 -0.59 -13.75
C SER A 83 -2.76 0.28 -12.71
N TYR A 84 -2.14 1.38 -13.12
CA TYR A 84 -1.54 2.31 -12.17
C TYR A 84 -2.65 3.15 -11.53
N ALA A 85 -3.12 2.71 -10.36
CA ALA A 85 -4.37 3.16 -9.76
C ALA A 85 -4.21 3.88 -8.41
N SER A 86 -2.97 4.07 -7.93
CA SER A 86 -2.70 4.95 -6.79
C SER A 86 -1.35 5.63 -6.93
N HIS A 87 -1.33 6.96 -6.89
CA HIS A 87 -0.12 7.77 -7.01
C HIS A 87 0.55 8.07 -5.66
N LYS A 88 0.11 7.41 -4.58
CA LYS A 88 0.57 7.66 -3.20
C LYS A 88 2.10 7.79 -3.08
N ALA A 89 2.84 6.83 -3.61
CA ALA A 89 4.30 6.82 -3.50
C ALA A 89 4.97 8.05 -4.14
N VAL A 90 4.54 8.44 -5.34
CA VAL A 90 5.10 9.62 -6.02
C VAL A 90 4.65 10.92 -5.37
N THR A 91 3.42 10.97 -4.86
CA THR A 91 2.88 12.12 -4.13
C THR A 91 3.68 12.35 -2.84
N GLU A 92 3.84 11.34 -1.99
CA GLU A 92 4.62 11.47 -0.75
C GLU A 92 6.09 11.82 -1.01
N TYR A 93 6.70 11.27 -2.06
CA TYR A 93 8.05 11.64 -2.46
C TYR A 93 8.16 13.12 -2.82
N LYS A 94 7.21 13.63 -3.62
CA LYS A 94 7.18 15.03 -4.03
C LYS A 94 6.93 15.96 -2.84
N GLU A 95 6.02 15.58 -1.94
CA GLU A 95 5.74 16.32 -0.70
C GLU A 95 6.98 16.44 0.18
N ALA A 96 7.66 15.33 0.46
CA ALA A 96 8.85 15.34 1.28
C ALA A 96 10.02 16.10 0.62
N LYS A 97 10.15 16.01 -0.71
CA LYS A 97 11.15 16.76 -1.47
C LYS A 97 10.87 18.27 -1.45
N ALA A 98 9.60 18.68 -1.55
CA ALA A 98 9.20 20.08 -1.43
C ALA A 98 9.47 20.65 -0.02
N GLY A 99 9.35 19.81 1.02
CA GLY A 99 9.74 20.14 2.39
C GLY A 99 11.25 20.17 2.66
N GLY A 100 12.11 20.09 1.62
CA GLY A 100 13.57 20.18 1.74
C GLY A 100 14.25 18.90 2.25
N SER A 101 13.52 17.80 2.40
CA SER A 101 14.08 16.53 2.88
C SER A 101 14.71 15.72 1.75
N SER A 102 15.91 15.19 1.98
CA SER A 102 16.51 14.18 1.11
C SER A 102 15.91 12.81 1.41
N VAL A 103 14.84 12.46 0.69
CA VAL A 103 14.11 11.19 0.87
C VAL A 103 14.36 10.20 -0.27
N GLN A 104 14.15 8.92 0.04
CA GLN A 104 14.16 7.83 -0.94
C GLN A 104 12.83 7.10 -0.92
N LEU A 105 12.32 6.75 -2.11
CA LEU A 105 11.15 5.87 -2.24
C LEU A 105 11.47 4.54 -1.56
N TYR A 106 10.72 4.22 -0.51
CA TYR A 106 10.84 2.93 0.15
C TYR A 106 10.43 1.83 -0.82
N LYS A 107 11.32 0.85 -0.98
CA LYS A 107 11.03 -0.42 -1.63
C LYS A 107 11.08 -1.47 -0.53
N SER A 108 10.02 -2.24 -0.40
CA SER A 108 10.02 -3.47 0.37
C SER A 108 11.00 -4.45 -0.28
N VAL A 109 12.24 -4.52 0.21
CA VAL A 109 13.26 -5.45 -0.28
C VAL A 109 13.29 -6.64 0.67
N HIS A 110 12.87 -7.81 0.18
CA HIS A 110 13.02 -9.06 0.92
C HIS A 110 14.05 -9.93 0.20
N SER A 111 15.31 -9.85 0.61
CA SER A 111 16.21 -10.99 0.44
C SER A 111 15.80 -12.01 1.50
N GLN A 112 15.31 -13.18 1.09
CA GLN A 112 15.30 -14.32 2.00
C GLN A 112 16.77 -14.62 2.34
N ALA A 113 17.21 -14.19 3.52
CA ALA A 113 18.35 -14.80 4.16
C ALA A 113 17.95 -16.25 4.45
N GLY A 114 18.74 -17.19 3.94
CA GLY A 114 18.37 -18.58 3.83
C GLY A 114 18.02 -19.26 5.14
N ILE A 115 17.01 -20.14 5.05
CA ILE A 115 16.95 -21.48 5.67
C ILE A 115 16.32 -22.39 4.62
#